data_AF-A0A8S1AJL0-F1
#
_entry.id   AF-A0A8S1AJL0-F1
#
_cell.length_a   1.000
_cell.length_b   1.000
_cell.length_c   1.000
_cell.angle_alpha   90.00
_cell.angle_beta   90.00
_cell.angle_gamma   90.00
#
_symmetry.space_group_name_H-M   'P 1'
#
loop_
_entity.id
_entity.type
_entity.pdbx_description
1 polymer ?
#
loop_
_entity_poly.entity_id
_entity_poly.type
_entity_poly.pdbx_seq_one_letter_code
_entity_poly.pdbx_strand_id
1 'polypeptide(L)'
;MFSSSCSLFVGVQLSLLAIVSANIFVCNQQQTVDDYVDVSSTFGPDLPPKGLRGVLVKAEPSNGCSAIANPPSVGNYTGKWLALINRQNCSFEMKVRNAQAAGYDCAVVHNVDSDELVAMSARNHTGILIPSVFVGSHTGLILEKEYLYTKGYQLKVDDLPKKDKAKVDLQAPLILTWPWYFNPYTRTNYCL
;
A
#
# COMPACT_ATOMS: atom_id res chain seq x y z
N MET A 1 -1.78 -36.66 -53.03
CA MET A 1 -1.66 -35.23 -52.69
C MET A 1 -2.63 -34.91 -51.57
N PHE A 2 -2.17 -34.92 -50.32
CA PHE A 2 -2.94 -34.38 -49.18
C PHE A 2 -2.11 -33.20 -48.66
N SER A 3 -2.60 -31.99 -48.90
CA SER A 3 -1.94 -30.77 -48.45
C SER A 3 -2.42 -30.44 -47.05
N SER A 4 -1.48 -30.41 -46.09
CA SER A 4 -1.69 -29.96 -44.72
C SER A 4 -2.12 -28.49 -44.70
N SER A 5 -3.22 -28.22 -44.00
CA SER A 5 -3.55 -26.87 -43.52
C SER A 5 -3.28 -26.84 -42.02
N CYS A 6 -2.12 -26.31 -41.64
CA CYS A 6 -1.74 -26.04 -40.26
C CYS A 6 -2.30 -24.65 -39.90
N SER A 7 -3.51 -24.63 -39.31
CA SER A 7 -4.10 -23.39 -38.81
C SER A 7 -3.37 -22.94 -37.55
N LEU A 8 -2.58 -21.87 -37.68
CA LEU A 8 -1.91 -21.19 -36.57
C LEU A 8 -2.97 -20.50 -35.70
N PHE A 9 -3.22 -21.04 -34.51
CA PHE A 9 -3.90 -20.30 -33.44
C PHE A 9 -2.96 -19.20 -32.95
N VAL A 10 -3.20 -17.96 -33.37
CA VAL A 10 -2.58 -16.78 -32.76
C VAL A 10 -3.22 -16.62 -31.38
N GLY A 11 -2.65 -17.28 -30.39
CA GLY A 11 -2.99 -17.06 -28.99
C GLY A 11 -2.63 -15.63 -28.63
N VAL A 12 -3.62 -14.76 -28.49
CA VAL A 12 -3.47 -13.49 -27.77
C VAL A 12 -3.25 -13.90 -26.32
N GLN A 13 -1.98 -14.05 -25.93
CA GLN A 13 -1.61 -14.27 -24.54
C GLN A 13 -1.87 -12.96 -23.81
N LEU A 14 -3.10 -12.81 -23.32
CA LEU A 14 -3.52 -11.77 -22.42
C LEU A 14 -2.72 -11.98 -21.13
N SER A 15 -1.51 -11.43 -21.07
CA SER A 15 -0.74 -11.38 -19.84
C SER A 15 -1.54 -10.54 -18.86
N LEU A 16 -2.25 -11.20 -17.93
CA LEU A 16 -2.76 -10.53 -16.75
C LEU A 16 -1.55 -9.91 -16.04
N LEU A 17 -1.37 -8.61 -16.20
CA LEU A 17 -0.61 -7.83 -15.24
C LEU A 17 -1.43 -7.89 -13.95
N ALA A 18 -1.10 -8.87 -13.11
CA ALA A 18 -1.64 -8.91 -11.76
C ALA A 18 -1.15 -7.63 -11.09
N ILE A 19 -2.04 -6.65 -10.95
CA ILE A 19 -1.78 -5.50 -10.10
C ILE A 19 -1.74 -6.05 -8.68
N VAL A 20 -0.52 -6.18 -8.13
CA VAL A 20 -0.32 -6.52 -6.73
C VAL A 20 -0.86 -5.34 -5.94
N SER A 21 -1.95 -5.57 -5.23
CA SER A 21 -2.58 -4.59 -4.36
C SER A 21 -2.11 -4.89 -2.94
N ALA A 22 -1.54 -3.89 -2.29
CA ALA A 22 -1.28 -3.92 -0.87
C ALA A 22 -2.48 -3.36 -0.10
N ASN A 23 -2.47 -3.54 1.22
CA ASN A 23 -3.31 -2.75 2.12
C ASN A 23 -2.45 -2.05 3.19
N ILE A 24 -2.81 -0.80 3.50
CA ILE A 24 -2.32 -0.06 4.66
C ILE A 24 -3.33 -0.25 5.79
N PHE A 25 -2.88 -0.84 6.89
CA PHE A 25 -3.64 -0.95 8.13
C PHE A 25 -3.18 0.10 9.13
N VAL A 26 -4.12 0.82 9.71
CA VAL A 26 -3.86 1.71 10.85
C VAL A 26 -4.05 0.92 12.13
N CYS A 27 -3.02 0.94 12.97
CA CYS A 27 -2.92 0.17 14.19
C CYS A 27 -2.94 1.10 15.42
N ASN A 28 -3.86 0.81 16.35
CA ASN A 28 -3.73 1.23 17.74
C ASN A 28 -3.22 0.02 18.53
N GLN A 29 -1.93 0.01 18.87
CA GLN A 29 -1.24 -1.15 19.45
C GLN A 29 -1.37 -2.39 18.54
N GLN A 30 -2.14 -3.39 18.96
CA GLN A 30 -2.36 -4.66 18.25
C GLN A 30 -3.69 -4.70 17.49
N GLN A 31 -4.49 -3.64 17.59
CA GLN A 31 -5.82 -3.58 17.02
C GLN A 31 -5.83 -2.75 15.73
N THR A 32 -6.37 -3.32 14.67
CA THR A 32 -6.64 -2.59 13.43
C THR A 32 -7.85 -1.68 13.65
N VAL A 33 -7.65 -0.38 13.46
CA VAL A 33 -8.72 0.63 13.56
C VAL A 33 -9.29 0.97 12.19
N ASP A 34 -8.45 1.06 11.17
CA ASP A 34 -8.83 1.36 9.78
C ASP A 34 -7.95 0.59 8.78
N ASP A 35 -8.48 0.38 7.57
CA ASP A 35 -7.78 -0.19 6.42
C ASP A 35 -7.98 0.66 5.16
N TYR A 36 -6.91 0.84 4.38
CA TYR A 36 -6.92 1.56 3.11
C TYR A 36 -6.28 0.72 2.01
N VAL A 37 -6.84 0.83 0.80
CA VAL A 37 -6.32 0.16 -0.38
C VAL A 37 -5.13 0.94 -0.93
N ASP A 38 -4.05 0.23 -1.23
CA ASP A 38 -2.86 0.76 -1.88
C ASP A 38 -2.33 -0.16 -2.98
N VAL A 39 -1.35 0.35 -3.72
CA VAL A 39 -0.63 -0.38 -4.77
C VAL A 39 0.86 -0.25 -4.51
N SER A 40 1.52 -1.38 -4.34
CA SER A 40 2.98 -1.46 -4.18
C SER A 40 3.69 -1.02 -5.46
N SER A 41 4.85 -0.37 -5.30
CA SER A 41 5.71 -0.01 -6.43
C SER A 41 6.24 -1.25 -7.14
N THR A 42 6.45 -1.15 -8.46
CA THR A 42 7.15 -2.19 -9.22
C THR A 42 8.67 -2.15 -9.06
N PHE A 43 9.15 -1.47 -8.00
CA PHE A 43 10.56 -1.21 -7.75
C PHE A 43 10.85 -1.03 -6.26
N GLY A 44 12.14 -1.09 -5.92
CA GLY A 44 12.56 -1.27 -4.54
C GLY A 44 12.40 -2.73 -4.11
N PRO A 45 12.73 -3.05 -2.85
CA PRO A 45 12.44 -4.36 -2.28
C PRO A 45 10.93 -4.57 -2.10
N ASP A 46 10.51 -5.82 -2.14
CA ASP A 46 9.17 -6.23 -1.74
C ASP A 46 8.93 -5.93 -0.25
N LEU A 47 7.66 -5.80 0.14
CA LEU A 47 7.31 -5.71 1.56
C LEU A 47 7.69 -7.02 2.27
N PRO A 48 8.15 -6.95 3.53
CA PRO A 48 8.41 -8.16 4.32
C PRO A 48 7.14 -9.02 4.43
N PRO A 49 7.23 -10.37 4.48
CA PRO A 49 6.06 -11.25 4.55
C PRO A 49 5.13 -11.03 5.76
N LYS A 50 5.59 -10.30 6.79
CA LYS A 50 4.80 -9.94 7.98
C LYS A 50 4.21 -8.53 7.90
N GLY A 51 4.38 -7.84 6.77
CA GLY A 51 4.17 -6.41 6.61
C GLY A 51 5.27 -5.56 7.24
N LEU A 52 5.39 -4.32 6.75
CA LEU A 52 6.26 -3.29 7.32
C LEU A 52 5.45 -2.42 8.29
N ARG A 53 5.86 -2.37 9.55
CA ARG A 53 5.26 -1.50 10.56
C ARG A 53 6.12 -0.30 10.84
N GLY A 54 5.51 0.87 10.89
CA GLY A 54 6.18 2.07 11.35
C GLY A 54 5.22 3.23 11.57
N VAL A 55 5.79 4.40 11.80
CA VAL A 55 5.05 5.61 12.13
C VAL A 55 5.16 6.61 10.98
N LEU A 56 4.03 7.20 10.61
CA LEU A 56 3.93 8.07 9.44
C LEU A 56 4.37 9.51 9.75
N VAL A 57 5.15 10.08 8.86
CA VAL A 57 5.63 11.46 8.92
C VAL A 57 5.34 12.11 7.59
N LYS A 58 4.76 13.31 7.62
CA LYS A 58 4.62 14.12 6.42
C LYS A 58 5.99 14.58 5.95
N ALA A 59 6.32 14.32 4.68
CA ALA A 59 7.56 14.81 4.10
C ALA A 59 7.58 16.35 4.01
N GLU A 60 8.76 16.93 4.17
CA GLU A 60 8.98 18.36 4.00
C GLU A 60 10.27 18.57 3.18
N PRO A 61 10.21 19.05 1.92
CA PRO A 61 9.01 19.45 1.19
C PRO A 61 8.03 18.30 0.89
N SER A 62 6.73 18.59 0.91
CA SER A 62 5.66 17.58 0.75
C SER A 62 5.71 16.81 -0.57
N ASN A 63 6.21 17.42 -1.64
CA ASN A 63 6.35 16.77 -2.94
C ASN A 63 7.59 15.86 -3.05
N GLY A 64 8.52 15.89 -2.10
CA GLY A 64 9.72 15.05 -2.11
C GLY A 64 10.61 15.22 -3.35
N CYS A 65 10.55 16.35 -4.05
CA CYS A 65 11.32 16.56 -5.28
C CYS A 65 12.74 17.08 -5.03
N SER A 66 13.00 17.59 -3.84
CA SER A 66 14.33 17.89 -3.32
C SER A 66 14.62 17.02 -2.11
N ALA A 67 15.82 17.18 -1.52
CA ALA A 67 16.10 16.61 -0.20
C ALA A 67 14.98 16.96 0.78
N ILE A 68 14.46 15.95 1.47
CA ILE A 68 13.41 16.11 2.48
C ILE A 68 14.03 16.06 3.88
N ALA A 69 13.33 16.61 4.86
CA ALA A 69 13.72 16.56 6.26
C ALA A 69 13.78 15.11 6.77
N ASN A 70 14.79 14.83 7.59
CA ASN A 70 14.95 13.56 8.29
C ASN A 70 13.74 13.28 9.20
N PRO A 71 13.47 12.00 9.55
CA PRO A 71 12.45 11.66 10.52
C PRO A 71 12.65 12.40 11.86
N PRO A 72 11.56 12.67 12.61
CA PRO A 72 11.63 13.32 13.90
C PRO A 72 12.56 12.58 14.89
N SER A 73 13.44 13.33 15.56
CA SER A 73 14.28 12.79 16.64
C SER A 73 13.50 12.71 17.95
N VAL A 74 12.65 11.69 18.08
CA VAL A 74 11.77 11.50 19.26
C VAL A 74 12.42 10.52 20.24
N GLY A 75 13.15 11.05 21.22
CA GLY A 75 13.76 10.27 22.30
C GLY A 75 14.57 9.07 21.79
N ASN A 76 14.34 7.90 22.40
CA ASN A 76 14.98 6.64 22.01
C ASN A 76 14.10 5.80 21.06
N TYR A 77 13.29 6.43 20.20
CA TYR A 77 12.47 5.68 19.25
C TYR A 77 13.35 4.95 18.23
N THR A 78 13.30 3.61 18.24
CA THR A 78 14.08 2.74 17.32
C THR A 78 13.19 2.03 16.29
N GLY A 79 11.93 2.45 16.16
CA GLY A 79 11.02 1.89 15.19
C GLY A 79 11.26 2.43 13.78
N LYS A 80 10.38 2.05 12.85
CA LYS A 80 10.49 2.42 11.44
C LYS A 80 9.73 3.71 11.14
N TRP A 81 10.27 4.52 10.25
CA TRP A 81 9.65 5.77 9.82
C TRP A 81 9.14 5.67 8.39
N LEU A 82 7.89 6.10 8.16
CA LEU A 82 7.26 6.11 6.85
C LEU A 82 7.10 7.56 6.39
N ALA A 83 7.56 7.88 5.19
CA ALA A 83 7.37 9.22 4.62
C ALA A 83 6.06 9.27 3.82
N LEU A 84 5.18 10.22 4.14
CA LEU A 84 4.01 10.57 3.33
C LEU A 84 4.39 11.66 2.34
N ILE A 85 4.25 11.39 1.03
CA ILE A 85 4.74 12.24 -0.06
C ILE A 85 3.64 12.47 -1.09
N ASN A 86 3.47 13.71 -1.54
CA ASN A 86 2.52 14.08 -2.58
C ASN A 86 3.06 13.67 -3.96
N ARG A 87 2.22 13.12 -4.84
CA ARG A 87 2.60 12.66 -6.20
C ARG A 87 3.20 13.73 -7.14
N GLN A 88 2.90 15.02 -6.94
CA GLN A 88 3.13 16.05 -7.96
C GLN A 88 4.61 16.39 -8.26
N ASN A 89 4.86 17.12 -9.35
CA ASN A 89 6.11 17.80 -9.75
C ASN A 89 7.30 16.95 -10.24
N CYS A 90 7.52 15.74 -9.72
CA CYS A 90 8.69 14.91 -10.07
C CYS A 90 8.36 13.41 -10.11
N SER A 91 9.31 12.59 -10.56
CA SER A 91 9.12 11.14 -10.70
C SER A 91 8.98 10.44 -9.34
N PHE A 92 8.29 9.29 -9.33
CA PHE A 92 8.21 8.42 -8.15
C PHE A 92 9.59 7.97 -7.68
N GLU A 93 10.48 7.65 -8.62
CA GLU A 93 11.87 7.30 -8.34
C GLU A 93 12.57 8.36 -7.48
N MET A 94 12.47 9.64 -7.87
CA MET A 94 13.11 10.74 -7.16
C MET A 94 12.57 10.90 -5.74
N LYS A 95 11.25 10.77 -5.57
CA LYS A 95 10.59 10.84 -4.26
C LYS A 95 11.10 9.76 -3.31
N VAL A 96 11.12 8.51 -3.78
CA VAL A 96 11.55 7.36 -2.97
C VAL A 96 13.05 7.45 -2.66
N ARG A 97 13.88 7.91 -3.61
CA ARG A 97 15.31 8.16 -3.37
C ARG A 97 15.54 9.25 -2.32
N ASN A 98 14.79 10.34 -2.36
CA ASN A 98 14.90 11.41 -1.36
C ASN A 98 14.44 10.94 0.03
N ALA A 99 13.37 10.13 0.10
CA ALA A 99 12.95 9.50 1.34
C ALA A 99 14.02 8.56 1.92
N GLN A 100 14.60 7.71 1.08
CA GLN A 100 15.70 6.84 1.47
C GLN A 100 16.91 7.65 1.96
N ALA A 101 17.30 8.70 1.25
CA ALA A 101 18.44 9.54 1.60
C ALA A 101 18.23 10.26 2.95
N ALA A 102 16.99 10.62 3.29
CA ALA A 102 16.62 11.22 4.58
C ALA A 102 16.51 10.19 5.72
N GLY A 103 16.62 8.89 5.44
CA GLY A 103 16.60 7.84 6.45
C GLY A 103 15.22 7.28 6.78
N TYR A 104 14.23 7.43 5.90
CA TYR A 104 12.96 6.73 6.02
C TYR A 104 13.09 5.27 5.59
N ASP A 105 12.23 4.41 6.13
CA ASP A 105 12.22 2.96 5.86
C ASP A 105 11.20 2.55 4.81
N CYS A 106 10.23 3.41 4.49
CA CYS A 106 9.23 3.18 3.46
C CYS A 106 8.64 4.53 3.01
N ALA A 107 8.26 4.61 1.74
CA ALA A 107 7.59 5.79 1.17
C ALA A 107 6.13 5.48 0.83
N VAL A 108 5.21 6.27 1.38
CA VAL A 108 3.78 6.28 1.05
C VAL A 108 3.52 7.48 0.16
N VAL A 109 3.36 7.26 -1.14
CA VAL A 109 3.03 8.33 -2.09
C VAL A 109 1.52 8.40 -2.23
N HIS A 110 0.93 9.58 -2.05
CA HIS A 110 -0.49 9.75 -2.28
C HIS A 110 -0.77 10.59 -3.52
N ASN A 111 -1.86 10.25 -4.19
CA ASN A 111 -2.37 11.02 -5.30
C ASN A 111 -2.85 12.41 -4.83
N VAL A 112 -3.13 13.30 -5.79
CA VAL A 112 -3.74 14.60 -5.53
C VAL A 112 -4.93 14.76 -6.46
N ASP A 113 -6.05 15.22 -5.92
CA ASP A 113 -7.31 15.49 -6.63
C ASP A 113 -7.99 14.26 -7.27
N SER A 114 -7.50 13.04 -7.02
CA SER A 114 -8.08 11.79 -7.51
C SER A 114 -7.77 10.61 -6.59
N ASP A 115 -8.71 9.66 -6.48
CA ASP A 115 -8.51 8.39 -5.76
C ASP A 115 -8.09 7.24 -6.68
N GLU A 116 -7.84 7.52 -7.95
CA GLU A 116 -7.30 6.52 -8.88
C GLU A 116 -5.93 6.06 -8.39
N LEU A 117 -5.79 4.74 -8.24
CA LEU A 117 -4.55 4.11 -7.84
C LEU A 117 -3.67 3.86 -9.07
N VAL A 118 -2.39 4.19 -8.94
CA VAL A 118 -1.41 4.06 -10.02
C VAL A 118 -0.28 3.16 -9.56
N ALA A 119 0.07 2.16 -10.36
CA ALA A 119 1.26 1.37 -10.15
C ALA A 119 2.51 2.23 -10.41
N MET A 120 3.27 2.51 -9.35
CA MET A 120 4.47 3.34 -9.48
C MET A 120 5.59 2.57 -10.16
N SER A 121 6.16 3.16 -11.20
CA SER A 121 7.36 2.68 -11.87
C SER A 121 8.49 3.71 -11.78
N ALA A 122 9.71 3.25 -11.97
CA ALA A 122 10.93 4.07 -11.99
C ALA A 122 11.71 3.78 -13.27
N ARG A 123 12.55 4.72 -13.72
CA ARG A 123 13.40 4.50 -14.91
C ARG A 123 14.68 3.77 -14.52
N ASN A 124 15.23 4.13 -13.35
CA ASN A 124 16.40 3.49 -12.78
C ASN A 124 16.08 2.99 -11.37
N HIS A 125 15.89 1.68 -11.25
CA HIS A 125 15.56 1.02 -9.98
C HIS A 125 16.79 0.74 -9.10
N THR A 126 18.01 0.84 -9.65
CA THR A 126 19.23 0.44 -8.96
C THR A 126 19.49 1.32 -7.74
N GLY A 127 19.79 0.70 -6.60
CA GLY A 127 20.12 1.40 -5.36
C GLY A 127 18.91 1.97 -4.60
N ILE A 128 17.69 1.60 -4.98
CA ILE A 128 16.49 1.81 -4.15
C ILE A 128 16.33 0.58 -3.24
N LEU A 129 16.37 0.82 -1.94
CA LEU A 129 16.48 -0.16 -0.86
C LEU A 129 15.32 -0.08 0.13
N ILE A 130 14.36 0.82 -0.09
CA ILE A 130 13.14 0.93 0.72
C ILE A 130 11.92 0.60 -0.14
N PRO A 131 10.92 -0.12 0.39
CA PRO A 131 9.66 -0.35 -0.30
C PRO A 131 8.89 0.98 -0.44
N SER A 132 7.96 1.01 -1.39
CA SER A 132 7.05 2.14 -1.52
C SER A 132 5.67 1.72 -1.98
N VAL A 133 4.66 2.48 -1.58
CA VAL A 133 3.26 2.21 -1.90
C VAL A 133 2.52 3.47 -2.33
N PHE A 134 1.46 3.29 -3.09
CA PHE A 134 0.65 4.38 -3.64
C PHE A 134 -0.79 4.33 -3.15
N VAL A 135 -1.31 5.45 -2.65
CA VAL A 135 -2.70 5.60 -2.19
C VAL A 135 -3.45 6.72 -2.92
N GLY A 136 -4.78 6.66 -2.87
CA GLY A 136 -5.66 7.72 -3.38
C GLY A 136 -5.50 9.05 -2.61
N SER A 137 -5.99 10.13 -3.21
CA SER A 137 -5.93 11.48 -2.61
C SER A 137 -6.67 11.55 -1.28
N HIS A 138 -7.86 10.96 -1.18
CA HIS A 138 -8.67 10.97 0.03
C HIS A 138 -7.97 10.24 1.17
N THR A 139 -7.43 9.04 0.90
CA THR A 139 -6.61 8.28 1.86
C THR A 139 -5.40 9.09 2.30
N GLY A 140 -4.64 9.68 1.36
CA GLY A 140 -3.49 10.51 1.68
C GLY A 140 -3.82 11.66 2.64
N LEU A 141 -4.93 12.37 2.39
CA LEU A 141 -5.39 13.47 3.26
C LEU A 141 -5.80 13.00 4.65
N ILE A 142 -6.47 11.84 4.77
CA ILE A 142 -6.81 11.27 6.08
C ILE A 142 -5.54 10.87 6.83
N LEU A 143 -4.62 10.17 6.16
CA LEU A 143 -3.32 9.78 6.72
C LEU A 143 -2.54 11.00 7.25
N GLU A 144 -2.51 12.09 6.47
CA GLU A 144 -1.85 13.34 6.86
C GLU A 144 -2.53 14.02 8.07
N LYS A 145 -3.86 13.95 8.17
CA LYS A 145 -4.60 14.69 9.20
C LYS A 145 -4.69 13.94 10.53
N GLU A 146 -4.91 12.62 10.48
CA GLU A 146 -5.32 11.82 11.64
C GLU A 146 -4.27 10.81 12.11
N TYR A 147 -3.29 10.44 11.27
CA TYR A 147 -2.38 9.31 11.55
C TYR A 147 -0.88 9.63 11.48
N LEU A 148 -0.51 10.91 11.52
CA LEU A 148 0.89 11.30 11.70
C LEU A 148 1.46 10.86 13.05
N TYR A 149 2.79 10.87 13.16
CA TYR A 149 3.53 10.41 14.34
C TYR A 149 3.11 11.01 15.67
N THR A 150 2.54 12.22 15.66
CA THR A 150 2.05 12.91 16.85
C THR A 150 0.73 12.34 17.39
N LYS A 151 0.09 11.43 16.65
CA LYS A 151 -1.26 10.90 16.94
C LYS A 151 -1.25 9.55 17.65
N GLY A 152 -0.09 8.91 17.78
CA GLY A 152 0.08 7.66 18.53
C GLY A 152 -0.33 6.38 17.78
N TYR A 153 -0.61 6.47 16.48
CA TYR A 153 -0.91 5.31 15.63
C TYR A 153 0.34 4.77 14.93
N GLN A 154 0.29 3.49 14.56
CA GLN A 154 1.28 2.87 13.68
C GLN A 154 0.60 2.43 12.39
N LEU A 155 1.27 2.57 11.26
CA LEU A 155 0.83 1.99 10.01
C LEU A 155 1.51 0.63 9.85
N LYS A 156 0.76 -0.35 9.38
CA LYS A 156 1.27 -1.61 8.85
C LYS A 156 0.95 -1.68 7.36
N VAL A 157 1.98 -1.67 6.53
CA VAL A 157 1.89 -1.83 5.08
C VAL A 157 2.13 -3.31 4.75
N ASP A 158 1.19 -3.97 4.08
CA ASP A 158 1.24 -5.41 3.85
C ASP A 158 0.71 -5.80 2.47
N ASP A 159 1.41 -6.70 1.77
CA ASP A 159 1.00 -7.26 0.47
C ASP A 159 0.09 -8.47 0.68
N LEU A 160 -0.99 -8.31 1.46
CA LEU A 160 -1.94 -9.39 1.63
C LEU A 160 -2.66 -9.63 0.29
N PRO A 161 -2.72 -10.89 -0.20
CA PRO A 161 -3.57 -11.20 -1.34
C PRO A 161 -4.99 -10.76 -0.98
N LYS A 162 -5.64 -10.01 -1.87
CA LYS A 162 -7.04 -9.62 -1.74
C LYS A 162 -7.83 -10.88 -1.39
N LYS A 163 -8.18 -11.09 -0.12
CA LYS A 163 -9.29 -11.96 0.20
C LYS A 163 -10.46 -11.26 -0.41
N ASP A 164 -11.00 -11.82 -1.49
CA ASP A 164 -12.16 -11.31 -2.18
C ASP A 164 -13.17 -10.82 -1.14
N LYS A 165 -13.43 -9.50 -1.08
CA LYS A 165 -14.61 -8.96 -0.40
C LYS A 165 -15.89 -9.31 -1.21
N ALA A 166 -15.90 -10.48 -1.84
CA ALA A 166 -16.97 -11.05 -2.64
C ALA A 166 -17.26 -12.47 -2.14
N LYS A 167 -17.85 -12.54 -0.95
CA LYS A 167 -18.85 -13.57 -0.64
C LYS A 167 -19.88 -12.97 0.31
N VAL A 168 -20.69 -12.06 -0.23
CA VAL A 168 -22.09 -12.04 0.19
C VAL A 168 -22.66 -13.34 -0.36
N ASP A 169 -22.79 -14.36 0.48
CA ASP A 169 -23.39 -15.64 0.09
C ASP A 169 -24.85 -15.38 -0.33
N LEU A 170 -25.06 -15.19 -1.64
CA LEU A 170 -26.36 -15.28 -2.30
C LEU A 170 -26.76 -16.76 -2.43
N GLN A 171 -26.81 -17.47 -1.31
CA GLN A 171 -27.41 -18.80 -1.20
C GLN A 171 -27.64 -19.15 0.27
N ALA A 172 -28.52 -18.42 0.94
CA ALA A 172 -29.12 -18.90 2.18
C ALA A 172 -30.32 -19.81 1.83
N PRO A 173 -30.29 -21.11 2.14
CA PRO A 173 -31.52 -21.90 2.16
C PRO A 173 -32.40 -21.37 3.31
N LEU A 174 -33.71 -21.29 3.05
CA LEU A 174 -34.74 -20.97 4.03
C LEU A 174 -34.78 -22.05 5.13
N ILE A 175 -33.92 -21.98 6.15
CA ILE A 175 -34.09 -22.75 7.38
C ILE A 175 -33.90 -21.82 8.58
N LEU A 176 -35.03 -21.55 9.23
CA LEU A 176 -35.17 -20.87 10.51
C LEU A 176 -34.54 -21.71 11.63
N THR A 177 -33.43 -21.26 12.23
CA THR A 177 -33.12 -21.46 13.68
C THR A 177 -32.11 -20.41 14.16
N TRP A 178 -32.40 -19.79 15.32
CA TRP A 178 -31.60 -18.81 16.07
C TRP A 178 -30.56 -19.51 16.98
N PRO A 179 -29.57 -18.86 17.67
CA PRO A 179 -29.07 -17.47 17.62
C PRO A 179 -27.52 -17.40 17.69
N TRP A 180 -26.77 -17.50 16.59
CA TRP A 180 -25.37 -17.02 16.52
C TRP A 180 -25.06 -16.61 15.07
N TYR A 181 -25.63 -15.48 14.64
CA TYR A 181 -25.12 -14.79 13.47
C TYR A 181 -23.70 -14.30 13.80
N PHE A 182 -22.71 -15.10 13.41
CA PHE A 182 -21.34 -14.59 13.24
C PHE A 182 -21.40 -13.55 12.13
N ASN A 183 -21.45 -12.28 12.51
CA ASN A 183 -21.19 -11.16 11.62
C ASN A 183 -19.72 -11.28 11.15
N PRO A 184 -19.42 -11.41 9.85
CA PRO A 184 -18.05 -11.46 9.36
C PRO A 184 -17.33 -10.10 9.42
N TYR A 185 -17.91 -9.07 10.04
CA TYR A 185 -17.16 -7.96 10.62
C TYR A 185 -16.40 -8.38 11.88
N THR A 186 -15.79 -9.58 11.89
CA THR A 186 -14.73 -9.86 12.83
C THR A 186 -13.56 -8.98 12.43
N ARG A 187 -13.30 -7.97 13.28
CA ARG A 187 -12.10 -7.13 13.25
C ARG A 187 -10.89 -8.07 13.20
N THR A 188 -10.44 -8.42 12.00
CA THR A 188 -9.27 -9.24 11.82
C THR A 188 -8.13 -8.33 12.25
N ASN A 189 -7.46 -8.67 13.34
CA ASN A 189 -6.35 -7.87 13.83
C ASN A 189 -5.15 -8.13 12.92
N TYR A 190 -5.12 -7.45 11.76
CA TYR A 190 -3.96 -7.42 10.87
C TYR A 190 -2.74 -6.78 11.55
N CYS A 191 -3.01 -6.05 12.64
CA CYS A 191 -2.04 -5.45 13.55
C CYS A 191 -1.53 -6.41 14.65
N LEU A 192 -1.70 -7.74 14.55
CA LEU A 192 -0.97 -8.73 15.36
C LEU A 192 0.39 -9.15 14.80
#